data_AF-A0A0P1LZU3-F1
#
_entry.id   AF-A0A0P1LZU3-F1
#
_cell.length_a   1.000
_cell.length_b   1.000
_cell.length_c   1.000
_cell.angle_alpha   90.00
_cell.angle_beta   90.00
_cell.angle_gamma   90.00
#
_symmetry.space_group_name_H-M   'P 1'
#
loop_
_entity.id
_entity.type
_entity.pdbx_description
1 polymer ?
#
loop_
_entity_poly.entity_id
_entity_poly.type
_entity_poly.pdbx_seq_one_letter_code
_entity_poly.pdbx_strand_id
1 'polypeptide(L)'
;MGFEHKIEDNKIIIEVTVKTIARTGCEMEALFAVSCAALNIYDMLKPIDKDIEIKEIKLIEKKGGKSDFKEEIPEDFKAGVLVISDSVYAGKKEDKAGEFIAQSLRNMGVKEIEYKIVPDEPEMIKEEVLKWCDKNFNLVVTTGGTGLSPRDKTPETIGLLIERDISQIMEMARVYGYERTPYSMFSRGIAGIRNKTLILTLPGSTKGAKESMNAIFPYVFHIFKIMEGKGH
;
A
#
# COMPACT_ATOMS: atom_id res chain seq x y z
N MET A 1 24.82 -0.58 13.45
CA MET A 1 25.44 -1.69 12.71
C MET A 1 26.22 -2.53 13.70
N GLY A 2 26.05 -3.86 13.69
CA GLY A 2 26.74 -4.78 14.59
C GLY A 2 27.60 -5.76 13.82
N PHE A 3 28.76 -6.11 14.37
CA PHE A 3 29.68 -7.10 13.82
C PHE A 3 29.88 -8.19 14.87
N GLU A 4 29.73 -9.43 14.46
CA GLU A 4 30.04 -10.62 15.25
C GLU A 4 30.99 -11.50 14.46
N HIS A 5 31.84 -12.25 15.16
CA HIS A 5 32.68 -13.25 14.52
C HIS A 5 32.81 -14.49 15.39
N LYS A 6 32.97 -15.63 14.73
CA LYS A 6 33.26 -16.93 15.36
C LYS A 6 34.41 -17.58 14.65
N ILE A 7 35.29 -18.21 15.41
CA ILE A 7 36.40 -18.99 14.88
C ILE A 7 36.07 -20.46 15.14
N GLU A 8 36.02 -21.25 14.07
CA GLU A 8 35.72 -22.68 14.12
C GLU A 8 36.75 -23.42 13.29
N ASP A 9 37.53 -24.30 13.92
CA ASP A 9 38.65 -25.03 13.31
C ASP A 9 39.53 -24.13 12.42
N ASN A 10 39.41 -24.28 11.09
CA ASN A 10 40.14 -23.54 10.06
C ASN A 10 39.26 -22.50 9.33
N LYS A 11 38.26 -21.93 10.00
CA LYS A 11 37.34 -20.95 9.42
C LYS A 11 37.09 -19.79 10.37
N ILE A 12 36.95 -18.60 9.77
CA ILE A 12 36.46 -17.41 10.45
C ILE A 12 35.11 -17.07 9.83
N ILE A 13 34.06 -17.11 10.65
CA ILE A 13 32.72 -16.71 10.26
C ILE A 13 32.52 -15.27 10.73
N ILE A 14 32.14 -14.39 9.81
CA ILE A 14 31.86 -12.98 10.09
C ILE A 14 30.39 -12.73 9.83
N GLU A 15 29.68 -12.25 10.83
CA GLU A 15 28.27 -11.89 10.74
C GLU A 15 28.12 -10.38 10.93
N VAL A 16 27.35 -9.76 10.05
CA VAL A 16 27.10 -8.32 10.07
C VAL A 16 25.60 -8.07 10.08
N THR A 17 25.15 -7.30 11.08
CA THR A 17 23.76 -6.89 11.21
C THR A 17 23.61 -5.40 10.95
N VAL A 18 22.82 -5.05 9.93
CA VAL A 18 22.40 -3.67 9.65
C VAL A 18 20.95 -3.50 10.06
N LYS A 19 20.67 -2.40 10.76
CA LYS A 19 19.32 -1.96 11.09
C LYS A 19 19.15 -0.54 10.58
N THR A 20 18.07 -0.29 9.85
CA THR A 20 17.77 1.04 9.29
C THR A 20 16.26 1.30 9.32
N ILE A 21 15.88 2.58 9.32
CA ILE A 21 14.54 3.05 9.02
C ILE A 21 14.66 3.81 7.70
N ALA A 22 14.60 3.07 6.60
CA ALA A 22 14.73 3.60 5.24
C ALA A 22 13.69 2.99 4.31
N ARG A 23 13.45 3.65 3.18
CA ARG A 23 12.50 3.18 2.15
C ARG A 23 13.03 2.03 1.32
N THR A 24 14.35 1.93 1.22
CA THR A 24 15.06 0.84 0.56
C THR A 24 15.54 -0.16 1.60
N GLY A 25 15.69 -1.41 1.17
CA GLY A 25 16.39 -2.40 1.98
C GLY A 25 17.86 -2.00 2.18
N CYS A 26 18.49 -2.58 3.20
CA CYS A 26 19.89 -2.36 3.55
C CYS A 26 20.78 -3.58 3.30
N GLU A 27 20.36 -4.44 2.36
CA GLU A 27 21.06 -5.68 2.02
C GLU A 27 22.46 -5.38 1.48
N MET A 28 22.57 -4.35 0.63
CA MET A 28 23.84 -3.97 0.02
C MET A 28 24.81 -3.42 1.06
N GLU A 29 24.34 -2.65 2.04
CA GLU A 29 25.13 -2.13 3.15
C GLU A 29 25.65 -3.26 4.04
N ALA A 30 24.83 -4.29 4.29
CA ALA A 30 25.25 -5.47 5.05
C ALA A 30 26.32 -6.27 4.28
N LEU A 31 26.08 -6.54 3.00
CA LEU A 31 27.02 -7.28 2.14
C LEU A 31 28.33 -6.52 1.93
N PHE A 32 28.25 -5.21 1.75
CA PHE A 32 29.43 -4.36 1.59
C PHE A 32 30.31 -4.39 2.85
N ALA A 33 29.70 -4.25 4.02
CA ALA A 33 30.48 -4.21 5.26
C ALA A 33 31.08 -5.55 5.67
N VAL A 34 30.38 -6.67 5.44
CA VAL A 34 30.99 -7.99 5.67
C VAL A 34 32.14 -8.22 4.68
N SER A 35 32.03 -7.72 3.45
CA SER A 35 33.12 -7.76 2.46
C SER A 35 34.34 -6.97 2.94
N CYS A 36 34.13 -5.75 3.46
CA CYS A 36 35.21 -4.96 4.04
C CYS A 36 35.87 -5.66 5.25
N ALA A 37 35.08 -6.24 6.14
CA ALA A 37 35.59 -6.97 7.29
C ALA A 37 36.42 -8.20 6.86
N ALA A 38 35.92 -8.98 5.90
CA ALA A 38 36.62 -10.13 5.34
C ALA A 38 37.94 -9.73 4.66
N LEU A 39 37.95 -8.65 3.89
CA LEU A 39 39.16 -8.13 3.24
C LEU A 39 40.21 -7.66 4.26
N ASN A 40 39.79 -7.02 5.35
CA ASN A 40 40.72 -6.63 6.43
C ASN A 40 41.35 -7.86 7.11
N ILE A 41 40.55 -8.90 7.38
CA ILE A 41 41.07 -10.14 7.96
C ILE A 41 42.02 -10.84 6.98
N TYR A 42 41.66 -10.89 5.70
CA TYR A 42 42.54 -11.42 4.65
C TYR A 42 43.88 -10.68 4.62
N ASP A 43 43.86 -9.33 4.65
CA ASP A 43 45.07 -8.51 4.63
C ASP A 43 46.01 -8.79 5.80
N MET A 44 45.44 -8.99 6.99
CA MET A 44 46.18 -9.31 8.21
C MET A 44 46.73 -10.74 8.22
N LEU A 45 46.03 -11.70 7.61
CA LEU A 45 46.37 -13.13 7.70
C LEU A 45 47.16 -13.67 6.50
N LYS A 46 47.13 -13.01 5.34
CA LYS A 46 47.92 -13.39 4.14
C LYS A 46 49.44 -13.50 4.36
N PRO A 47 50.09 -12.88 5.37
CA PRO A 47 51.50 -13.16 5.68
C PRO A 47 51.70 -14.49 6.40
N ILE A 48 50.68 -14.97 7.12
CA ILE A 48 50.72 -16.18 7.96
C ILE A 48 50.32 -17.41 7.14
N ASP A 49 49.25 -17.30 6.36
CA ASP A 49 48.73 -18.35 5.49
C ASP A 49 48.51 -17.80 4.08
N LYS A 50 49.07 -18.49 3.07
CA LYS A 50 48.98 -18.10 1.65
C LYS A 50 47.76 -18.67 0.95
N ASP A 51 47.13 -19.70 1.52
CA ASP A 51 45.97 -20.39 0.95
C ASP A 51 44.64 -19.86 1.51
N ILE A 52 44.68 -18.79 2.33
CA ILE A 52 43.47 -18.15 2.84
C ILE A 52 42.60 -17.65 1.69
N GLU A 53 41.29 -17.91 1.76
CA GLU A 53 40.30 -17.48 0.77
C GLU A 53 39.05 -16.91 1.43
N ILE A 54 38.38 -15.99 0.75
CA ILE A 54 37.01 -15.56 1.10
C ILE A 54 36.05 -16.44 0.31
N LYS A 55 35.52 -17.48 0.96
CA LYS A 55 34.76 -18.54 0.28
C LYS A 55 33.35 -18.13 -0.13
N GLU A 56 32.60 -17.47 0.75
CA GLU A 56 31.21 -17.11 0.51
C GLU A 56 30.86 -15.80 1.21
N ILE A 57 30.14 -14.93 0.51
CA ILE A 57 29.47 -13.77 1.09
C ILE A 57 28.00 -13.84 0.64
N LYS A 58 27.08 -13.91 1.59
CA LYS A 58 25.65 -13.99 1.31
C LYS A 58 24.82 -13.30 2.37
N LEU A 59 23.59 -12.97 1.98
CA LEU A 59 22.56 -12.53 2.91
C LEU A 59 21.99 -13.76 3.64
N ILE A 60 22.09 -13.78 4.97
CA ILE A 60 21.59 -14.89 5.80
C ILE A 60 20.10 -14.71 6.10
N GLU A 61 19.74 -13.55 6.61
CA GLU A 61 18.38 -13.21 7.00
C GLU A 61 18.07 -11.76 6.61
N LYS A 62 16.84 -11.54 6.16
CA LYS A 62 16.25 -10.21 6.02
C LYS A 62 14.89 -10.22 6.72
N LYS A 63 14.70 -9.25 7.60
CA LYS A 63 13.42 -8.97 8.26
C LYS A 63 13.09 -7.50 8.10
N GLY A 64 11.83 -7.22 7.81
CA GLY A 64 11.31 -5.89 7.55
C GLY A 64 11.26 -5.55 6.07
N GLY A 65 10.37 -4.61 5.74
CA GLY A 65 10.11 -4.14 4.39
C GLY A 65 8.72 -4.52 3.90
N LYS A 66 8.35 -3.95 2.76
CA LYS A 66 7.00 -4.08 2.18
C LYS A 66 6.60 -5.52 1.85
N SER A 67 7.58 -6.35 1.50
CA SER A 67 7.38 -7.76 1.13
C SER A 67 6.92 -8.67 2.27
N ASP A 68 7.11 -8.23 3.50
CA ASP A 68 6.84 -9.03 4.69
C ASP A 68 5.38 -8.88 5.15
N PHE A 69 4.72 -7.81 4.69
CA PHE A 69 3.30 -7.57 4.90
C PHE A 69 2.50 -8.22 3.78
N LYS A 70 2.31 -9.54 3.87
CA LYS A 70 1.40 -10.28 3.00
C LYS A 70 0.03 -10.35 3.66
N GLU A 71 -0.97 -9.81 2.98
CA GLU A 71 -2.37 -9.93 3.40
C GLU A 71 -3.07 -10.97 2.53
N GLU A 72 -3.69 -11.96 3.18
CA GLU A 72 -4.58 -12.91 2.54
C GLU A 72 -5.98 -12.30 2.48
N ILE A 73 -6.56 -12.30 1.28
CA ILE A 73 -7.92 -11.84 1.05
C ILE A 73 -8.85 -13.06 1.15
N PRO A 74 -9.89 -13.01 2.01
CA PRO A 74 -10.90 -14.07 2.08
C PRO A 74 -11.54 -14.36 0.71
N GLU A 75 -11.95 -15.61 0.46
CA GLU A 75 -12.57 -15.97 -0.82
C GLU A 75 -13.88 -15.25 -1.10
N ASP A 76 -14.63 -14.92 -0.05
CA ASP A 76 -15.92 -14.23 -0.08
C ASP A 76 -15.79 -12.70 0.00
N PHE A 77 -14.58 -12.16 -0.21
CA PHE A 77 -14.35 -10.72 -0.15
C PHE A 77 -15.02 -9.98 -1.32
N LYS A 78 -15.90 -9.04 -0.98
CA LYS A 78 -16.69 -8.22 -1.91
C LYS A 78 -16.21 -6.78 -1.92
N ALA A 79 -15.98 -6.25 -3.12
CA ALA A 79 -15.63 -4.85 -3.32
C ALA A 79 -16.58 -4.14 -4.29
N GLY A 80 -16.88 -2.88 -4.01
CA GLY A 80 -17.61 -1.97 -4.88
C GLY A 80 -16.68 -0.89 -5.41
N VAL A 81 -16.67 -0.66 -6.72
CA VAL A 81 -15.93 0.44 -7.36
C VAL A 81 -16.93 1.41 -7.96
N LEU A 82 -17.04 2.60 -7.37
CA LEU A 82 -17.97 3.65 -7.79
C LEU A 82 -17.23 4.79 -8.47
N VAL A 83 -17.48 4.98 -9.75
CA VAL A 83 -16.96 6.11 -10.52
C VAL A 83 -17.95 7.25 -10.42
N ILE A 84 -17.47 8.40 -9.97
CA ILE A 84 -18.28 9.61 -9.79
C ILE A 84 -17.79 10.63 -10.82
N SER A 85 -18.54 10.75 -11.91
CA SER A 85 -18.25 11.73 -12.96
C SER A 85 -19.43 11.99 -13.87
N ASP A 86 -19.87 13.24 -13.94
CA ASP A 86 -20.86 13.71 -14.92
C ASP A 86 -20.48 13.35 -16.37
N SER A 87 -19.19 13.50 -16.72
CA SER A 87 -18.71 13.31 -18.09
C SER A 87 -18.66 11.84 -18.52
N VAL A 88 -18.28 10.94 -17.61
CA VAL A 88 -18.25 9.50 -17.88
C VAL A 88 -19.68 8.97 -17.90
N TYR A 89 -20.52 9.40 -16.95
CA TYR A 89 -21.93 9.01 -16.89
C TYR A 89 -22.69 9.41 -18.17
N ALA A 90 -22.40 10.59 -18.72
CA ALA A 90 -22.97 11.05 -19.99
C ALA A 90 -22.36 10.41 -21.25
N GLY A 91 -21.42 9.46 -21.11
CA GLY A 91 -20.76 8.77 -22.23
C GLY A 91 -19.79 9.65 -23.04
N LYS A 92 -19.40 10.82 -22.52
CA LYS A 92 -18.51 11.77 -23.21
C LYS A 92 -17.03 11.42 -23.04
N LYS A 93 -16.70 10.56 -22.08
CA LYS A 93 -15.34 10.17 -21.73
C LYS A 93 -15.33 8.75 -21.18
N GLU A 94 -14.28 8.00 -21.50
CA GLU A 94 -14.02 6.68 -20.92
C GLU A 94 -13.50 6.80 -19.47
N ASP A 95 -13.94 5.89 -18.60
CA ASP A 95 -13.38 5.77 -17.25
C ASP A 95 -12.13 4.91 -17.25
N LYS A 96 -10.97 5.55 -17.14
CA LYS A 96 -9.68 4.86 -16.98
C LYS A 96 -9.30 4.66 -15.51
N ALA A 97 -9.89 5.43 -14.59
CA ALA A 97 -9.49 5.41 -13.18
C ALA A 97 -10.16 4.26 -12.43
N GLY A 98 -11.48 4.11 -12.57
CA GLY A 98 -12.23 3.00 -11.97
C GLY A 98 -11.83 1.65 -12.57
N GLU A 99 -11.61 1.58 -13.89
CA GLU A 99 -11.04 0.38 -14.54
C GLU A 99 -9.70 -0.03 -13.92
N PHE A 100 -8.79 0.93 -13.71
CA PHE A 100 -7.51 0.67 -13.08
C PHE A 100 -7.68 0.17 -11.63
N ILE A 101 -8.59 0.77 -10.85
CA ILE A 101 -8.87 0.36 -9.48
C ILE A 101 -9.40 -1.08 -9.45
N ALA A 102 -10.42 -1.38 -10.26
CA ALA A 102 -11.02 -2.70 -10.34
C ALA A 102 -10.00 -3.76 -10.77
N GLN A 103 -9.19 -3.47 -11.79
CA GLN A 103 -8.14 -4.40 -12.22
C GLN A 103 -7.08 -4.60 -11.14
N SER A 104 -6.69 -3.54 -10.42
CA SER A 104 -5.72 -3.62 -9.33
C SER A 104 -6.23 -4.51 -8.21
N LEU A 105 -7.50 -4.38 -7.83
CA LEU A 105 -8.14 -5.23 -6.82
C LEU A 105 -8.21 -6.70 -7.28
N ARG A 106 -8.56 -6.97 -8.55
CA ARG A 106 -8.52 -8.34 -9.12
C ARG A 106 -7.13 -8.95 -9.03
N ASN A 107 -6.11 -8.19 -9.41
CA ASN A 107 -4.71 -8.66 -9.35
C ASN A 107 -4.24 -8.96 -7.92
N MET A 108 -4.86 -8.35 -6.91
CA MET A 108 -4.61 -8.62 -5.49
C MET A 108 -5.40 -9.82 -4.94
N GLY A 109 -6.32 -10.39 -5.73
CA GLY A 109 -7.10 -11.58 -5.36
C GLY A 109 -8.57 -11.31 -5.02
N VAL A 110 -9.07 -10.08 -5.17
CA VAL A 110 -10.50 -9.80 -4.97
C VAL A 110 -11.30 -10.35 -6.16
N LYS A 111 -12.14 -11.36 -5.89
CA LYS A 111 -12.93 -12.05 -6.92
C LYS A 111 -14.26 -11.34 -7.22
N GLU A 112 -15.00 -10.92 -6.19
CA GLU A 112 -16.30 -10.27 -6.33
C GLU A 112 -16.16 -8.75 -6.35
N ILE A 113 -16.24 -8.16 -7.55
CA ILE A 113 -16.18 -6.70 -7.74
C ILE A 113 -17.42 -6.21 -8.49
N GLU A 114 -18.24 -5.39 -7.84
CA GLU A 114 -19.30 -4.62 -8.49
C GLU A 114 -18.73 -3.28 -8.96
N TYR A 115 -18.99 -2.91 -10.21
CA TYR A 115 -18.51 -1.65 -10.80
C TYR A 115 -19.72 -0.83 -11.26
N LYS A 116 -19.77 0.45 -10.89
CA LYS A 116 -20.85 1.35 -11.30
C LYS A 116 -20.34 2.77 -11.53
N ILE A 117 -21.00 3.48 -12.43
CA ILE A 117 -20.76 4.90 -12.73
C ILE A 117 -22.01 5.70 -12.32
N VAL A 118 -21.82 6.82 -11.64
CA VAL A 118 -22.86 7.79 -11.26
C VAL A 118 -22.38 9.21 -11.57
N PRO A 119 -23.31 10.17 -11.78
CA PRO A 119 -22.96 11.58 -11.87
C PRO A 119 -22.53 12.14 -10.50
N ASP A 120 -22.05 13.38 -10.47
CA ASP A 120 -21.68 14.11 -9.25
C ASP A 120 -22.93 14.59 -8.46
N GLU A 121 -23.89 13.68 -8.24
CA GLU A 121 -25.15 13.92 -7.53
C GLU A 121 -25.13 13.20 -6.17
N PRO A 122 -25.17 13.94 -5.04
CA PRO A 122 -25.05 13.38 -3.69
C PRO A 122 -26.01 12.24 -3.38
N GLU A 123 -27.26 12.34 -3.79
CA GLU A 123 -28.30 11.35 -3.54
C GLU A 123 -27.96 10.00 -4.21
N MET A 124 -27.49 10.02 -5.46
CA MET A 124 -27.12 8.82 -6.20
C MET A 124 -25.86 8.16 -5.63
N ILE A 125 -24.87 8.97 -5.23
CA ILE A 125 -23.65 8.48 -4.56
C ILE A 125 -24.04 7.81 -3.25
N LYS A 126 -24.89 8.46 -2.44
CA LYS A 126 -25.36 7.94 -1.15
C LYS A 126 -26.13 6.64 -1.31
N GLU A 127 -27.09 6.59 -2.23
CA GLU A 127 -27.92 5.41 -2.48
C GLU A 127 -27.06 4.19 -2.82
N GLU A 128 -26.09 4.33 -3.73
CA GLU A 128 -25.26 3.20 -4.15
C GLU A 128 -24.32 2.71 -3.04
N VAL A 129 -23.67 3.65 -2.33
CA VAL A 129 -22.75 3.29 -1.24
C VAL A 129 -23.51 2.61 -0.10
N LEU A 130 -24.69 3.12 0.27
CA LEU A 130 -25.55 2.48 1.27
C LEU A 130 -25.99 1.09 0.83
N LYS A 131 -26.42 0.93 -0.43
CA LYS A 131 -26.79 -0.37 -0.99
C LYS A 131 -25.66 -1.40 -0.85
N TRP A 132 -24.42 -1.02 -1.12
CA TRP A 132 -23.28 -1.93 -0.96
C TRP A 132 -22.96 -2.23 0.51
N CYS A 133 -23.03 -1.22 1.39
CA CYS A 133 -22.89 -1.43 2.83
C CYS A 133 -23.95 -2.39 3.39
N ASP A 134 -25.21 -2.24 2.98
CA ASP A 134 -26.32 -3.08 3.43
C ASP A 134 -26.22 -4.52 2.89
N LYS A 135 -25.57 -4.69 1.73
CA LYS A 135 -25.22 -6.00 1.16
C LYS A 135 -23.94 -6.60 1.74
N ASN A 136 -23.40 -6.02 2.81
CA ASN A 136 -22.18 -6.48 3.49
C ASN A 136 -20.95 -6.54 2.59
N PHE A 137 -20.78 -5.56 1.70
CA PHE A 137 -19.51 -5.42 0.98
C PHE A 137 -18.39 -5.13 1.97
N ASN A 138 -17.20 -5.71 1.77
CA ASN A 138 -16.06 -5.45 2.64
C ASN A 138 -15.45 -4.09 2.31
N LEU A 139 -15.33 -3.76 1.03
CA LEU A 139 -14.65 -2.57 0.55
C LEU A 139 -15.53 -1.80 -0.44
N VAL A 140 -15.58 -0.47 -0.30
CA VAL A 140 -16.11 0.45 -1.30
C VAL A 140 -15.03 1.46 -1.64
N VAL A 141 -14.65 1.52 -2.91
CA VAL A 141 -13.70 2.50 -3.43
C VAL A 141 -14.44 3.41 -4.39
N THR A 142 -14.58 4.68 -4.03
CA THR A 142 -15.07 5.69 -4.96
C THR A 142 -13.91 6.36 -5.67
N THR A 143 -14.14 6.86 -6.88
CA THR A 143 -13.15 7.64 -7.64
C THR A 143 -13.82 8.81 -8.33
N GLY A 144 -13.30 10.02 -8.09
CA GLY A 144 -13.90 11.26 -8.61
C GLY A 144 -14.58 12.11 -7.52
N GLY A 145 -14.94 13.34 -7.88
CA GLY A 145 -15.65 14.25 -6.98
C GLY A 145 -14.90 14.73 -5.73
N THR A 146 -13.57 14.50 -5.62
CA THR A 146 -12.74 14.84 -4.45
C THR A 146 -11.94 16.14 -4.59
N GLY A 147 -12.09 16.87 -5.70
CA GLY A 147 -11.35 18.11 -5.96
C GLY A 147 -11.97 19.33 -5.28
N LEU A 148 -11.69 20.53 -5.78
CA LEU A 148 -12.24 21.80 -5.27
C LEU A 148 -13.27 22.44 -6.22
N SER A 149 -13.70 21.72 -7.26
CA SER A 149 -14.77 22.19 -8.16
C SER A 149 -16.08 22.33 -7.39
N PRO A 150 -16.97 23.27 -7.77
CA PRO A 150 -18.31 23.37 -7.17
C PRO A 150 -19.12 22.06 -7.20
N ARG A 151 -18.86 21.19 -8.19
CA ARG A 151 -19.48 19.86 -8.34
C ARG A 151 -18.83 18.78 -7.46
N ASP A 152 -17.60 18.99 -7.00
CA ASP A 152 -16.89 18.00 -6.18
C ASP A 152 -17.54 17.92 -4.78
N LYS A 153 -18.46 16.97 -4.59
CA LYS A 153 -19.21 16.76 -3.33
C LYS A 153 -19.03 15.36 -2.74
N THR A 154 -18.11 14.56 -3.30
CA THR A 154 -17.93 13.17 -2.86
C THR A 154 -17.51 13.08 -1.38
N PRO A 155 -16.50 13.83 -0.90
CA PRO A 155 -16.12 13.78 0.52
C PRO A 155 -17.25 14.18 1.45
N GLU A 156 -17.99 15.26 1.15
CA GLU A 156 -19.14 15.68 1.95
C GLU A 156 -20.23 14.61 1.99
N THR A 157 -20.54 14.02 0.83
CA THR A 157 -21.59 13.01 0.71
C THR A 157 -21.24 11.74 1.47
N ILE A 158 -20.00 11.25 1.30
CA ILE A 158 -19.50 10.04 1.96
C ILE A 158 -19.32 10.28 3.47
N GLY A 159 -18.90 11.48 3.87
CA GLY A 159 -18.69 11.85 5.27
C GLY A 159 -19.97 11.70 6.11
N LEU A 160 -21.14 11.93 5.52
CA LEU A 160 -22.44 11.72 6.18
C LEU A 160 -22.79 10.24 6.40
N LEU A 161 -22.10 9.31 5.76
CA LEU A 161 -22.35 7.87 5.84
C LEU A 161 -21.40 7.15 6.79
N ILE A 162 -20.22 7.75 7.04
CA ILE A 162 -19.17 7.18 7.87
C ILE A 162 -19.60 7.20 9.34
N GLU A 163 -19.48 6.05 10.00
CA GLU A 163 -19.75 5.87 11.44
C GLU A 163 -18.47 5.96 12.25
N ARG A 164 -17.34 5.51 11.68
CA ARG A 164 -16.02 5.62 12.27
C ARG A 164 -15.02 6.14 11.25
N ASP A 165 -14.53 7.34 11.45
CA ASP A 165 -13.51 7.95 10.59
C ASP A 165 -12.18 7.18 10.69
N ILE A 166 -11.52 7.05 9.54
CA ILE A 166 -10.12 6.61 9.44
C ILE A 166 -9.41 7.35 8.29
N SER A 167 -9.63 8.66 8.22
CA SER A 167 -9.14 9.50 7.11
C SER A 167 -7.61 9.60 7.04
N GLN A 168 -6.88 9.08 8.04
CA GLN A 168 -5.42 8.91 8.04
C GLN A 168 -4.94 8.03 6.88
N ILE A 169 -5.76 7.09 6.39
CA ILE A 169 -5.45 6.31 5.17
C ILE A 169 -5.27 7.26 3.97
N MET A 170 -6.16 8.25 3.85
CA MET A 170 -6.11 9.21 2.74
C MET A 170 -5.02 10.26 2.94
N GLU A 171 -4.62 10.55 4.19
CA GLU A 171 -3.41 11.35 4.46
C GLU A 171 -2.16 10.65 3.91
N MET A 172 -2.01 9.35 4.17
CA MET A 172 -0.92 8.56 3.61
C MET A 172 -0.94 8.56 2.07
N ALA A 173 -2.13 8.43 1.47
CA ALA A 173 -2.29 8.52 0.02
C ALA A 173 -1.83 9.89 -0.53
N ARG A 174 -2.21 10.98 0.15
CA ARG A 174 -1.78 12.34 -0.24
C ARG A 174 -0.28 12.54 -0.10
N VAL A 175 0.31 12.11 1.01
CA VAL A 175 1.76 12.20 1.26
C VAL A 175 2.51 11.42 0.18
N TYR A 176 2.12 10.18 -0.11
CA TYR A 176 2.74 9.38 -1.15
C TYR A 176 2.60 10.01 -2.55
N GLY A 177 1.43 10.59 -2.85
CA GLY A 177 1.19 11.35 -4.07
C GLY A 177 2.05 12.62 -4.16
N TYR A 178 2.28 13.31 -3.03
CA TYR A 178 2.99 14.59 -2.98
C TYR A 178 4.42 14.47 -3.50
N GLU A 179 5.06 13.34 -3.23
CA GLU A 179 6.41 13.03 -3.69
C GLU A 179 6.54 12.90 -5.21
N ARG A 180 5.40 12.75 -5.91
CA ARG A 180 5.31 12.61 -7.37
C ARG A 180 4.64 13.80 -8.02
N THR A 181 3.75 14.47 -7.30
CA THR A 181 3.08 15.67 -7.76
C THR A 181 2.63 16.54 -6.59
N PRO A 182 2.97 17.84 -6.57
CA PRO A 182 2.55 18.72 -5.49
C PRO A 182 1.02 18.89 -5.43
N TYR A 183 0.30 18.57 -6.50
CA TYR A 183 -1.15 18.74 -6.59
C TYR A 183 -1.96 17.72 -5.77
N SER A 184 -1.34 16.62 -5.30
CA SER A 184 -2.04 15.62 -4.48
C SER A 184 -2.63 16.23 -3.19
N MET A 185 -2.01 17.31 -2.68
CA MET A 185 -2.45 18.00 -1.47
C MET A 185 -3.85 18.60 -1.58
N PHE A 186 -4.35 18.85 -2.80
CA PHE A 186 -5.68 19.41 -3.03
C PHE A 186 -6.80 18.36 -3.03
N SER A 187 -6.48 17.07 -2.97
CA SER A 187 -7.51 16.03 -2.85
C SER A 187 -8.12 16.06 -1.46
N ARG A 188 -9.44 16.27 -1.38
CA ARG A 188 -10.22 16.23 -0.14
C ARG A 188 -10.69 14.82 0.20
N GLY A 189 -10.11 13.78 -0.39
CA GLY A 189 -10.54 12.40 -0.18
C GLY A 189 -10.49 12.00 1.30
N ILE A 190 -11.50 11.27 1.74
CA ILE A 190 -11.68 10.74 3.10
C ILE A 190 -11.78 9.21 3.08
N ALA A 191 -11.65 8.61 4.26
CA ALA A 191 -11.83 7.18 4.46
C ALA A 191 -12.55 6.93 5.79
N GLY A 192 -13.38 5.90 5.83
CA GLY A 192 -14.16 5.59 7.03
C GLY A 192 -14.80 4.22 6.97
N ILE A 193 -15.31 3.79 8.12
CA ILE A 193 -16.06 2.55 8.27
C ILE A 193 -17.53 2.89 8.44
N ARG A 194 -18.37 2.08 7.77
CA ARG A 194 -19.81 1.99 7.99
C ARG A 194 -20.17 0.52 8.14
N ASN A 195 -20.87 0.12 9.21
CA ASN A 195 -21.09 -1.28 9.55
C ASN A 195 -19.76 -2.06 9.59
N LYS A 196 -19.53 -2.95 8.61
CA LYS A 196 -18.29 -3.70 8.41
C LYS A 196 -17.59 -3.38 7.09
N THR A 197 -18.01 -2.29 6.43
CA THR A 197 -17.51 -1.86 5.13
C THR A 197 -16.52 -0.72 5.30
N LEU A 198 -15.33 -0.86 4.72
CA LEU A 198 -14.38 0.23 4.54
C LEU A 198 -14.75 1.02 3.29
N ILE A 199 -14.89 2.33 3.42
CA ILE A 199 -15.17 3.26 2.31
C ILE A 199 -13.93 4.13 2.10
N LEU A 200 -13.42 4.19 0.87
CA LEU A 200 -12.27 5.00 0.45
C LEU A 200 -12.69 5.92 -0.71
N THR A 201 -12.32 7.20 -0.67
CA THR A 201 -12.61 8.12 -1.78
C THR A 201 -11.33 8.57 -2.50
N LEU A 202 -11.06 8.02 -3.68
CA LEU A 202 -9.85 8.28 -4.44
C LEU A 202 -10.02 9.43 -5.45
N PRO A 203 -8.92 10.07 -5.89
CA PRO A 203 -8.99 11.10 -6.93
C PRO A 203 -9.49 10.55 -8.27
N GLY A 204 -10.29 11.32 -9.00
CA GLY A 204 -10.85 10.93 -10.30
C GLY A 204 -9.84 10.89 -11.46
N SER A 205 -8.64 11.44 -11.28
CA SER A 205 -7.59 11.33 -12.30
C SER A 205 -6.94 9.94 -12.23
N THR A 206 -6.69 9.31 -13.38
CA THR A 206 -6.06 7.98 -13.43
C THR A 206 -4.71 7.95 -12.70
N LYS A 207 -3.93 9.03 -12.80
CA LYS A 207 -2.65 9.16 -12.08
C LYS A 207 -2.87 9.21 -10.56
N GLY A 208 -3.79 10.07 -10.08
CA GLY A 208 -4.06 10.20 -8.66
C GLY A 208 -4.68 8.95 -8.03
N ALA A 209 -5.59 8.28 -8.74
CA ALA A 209 -6.14 6.98 -8.34
C ALA A 209 -5.02 5.93 -8.22
N LYS A 210 -4.15 5.83 -9.23
CA LYS A 210 -3.02 4.89 -9.22
C LYS A 210 -2.04 5.15 -8.08
N GLU A 211 -1.68 6.41 -7.84
CA GLU A 211 -0.79 6.78 -6.74
C GLU A 211 -1.41 6.46 -5.39
N SER A 212 -2.72 6.74 -5.22
CA SER A 212 -3.43 6.42 -3.98
C SER A 212 -3.52 4.92 -3.74
N MET A 213 -3.85 4.14 -4.77
CA MET A 213 -3.86 2.67 -4.69
C MET A 213 -2.49 2.12 -4.28
N ASN A 214 -1.40 2.60 -4.91
CA ASN A 214 -0.04 2.17 -4.59
C ASN A 214 0.43 2.57 -3.19
N ALA A 215 -0.16 3.64 -2.63
CA ALA A 215 0.18 4.12 -1.30
C ALA A 215 -0.38 3.20 -0.21
N ILE A 216 -1.61 2.72 -0.38
CA ILE A 216 -2.39 2.09 0.69
C ILE A 216 -2.59 0.58 0.52
N PHE A 217 -2.56 0.04 -0.71
CA PHE A 217 -2.68 -1.39 -0.97
C PHE A 217 -1.30 -2.06 -1.09
N PRO A 218 -1.15 -3.33 -0.63
CA PRO A 218 -2.21 -4.20 -0.08
C PRO A 218 -2.47 -4.02 1.43
N TYR A 219 -1.73 -3.15 2.12
CA TYR A 219 -1.73 -3.06 3.59
C TYR A 219 -3.11 -2.75 4.19
N VAL A 220 -3.95 -2.00 3.48
CA VAL A 220 -5.30 -1.67 3.94
C VAL A 220 -6.18 -2.91 4.17
N PHE A 221 -5.90 -4.04 3.51
CA PHE A 221 -6.63 -5.29 3.75
C PHE A 221 -6.49 -5.81 5.19
N HIS A 222 -5.42 -5.42 5.90
CA HIS A 222 -5.22 -5.80 7.29
C HIS A 222 -6.34 -5.29 8.22
N ILE A 223 -7.00 -4.17 7.87
CA ILE A 223 -8.12 -3.60 8.65
C ILE A 223 -9.25 -4.62 8.83
N PHE A 224 -9.50 -5.48 7.85
CA PHE A 224 -10.60 -6.45 7.92
C PHE A 224 -10.35 -7.52 8.98
N LYS A 225 -9.09 -7.95 9.19
CA LYS A 225 -8.71 -8.86 10.28
C LYS A 225 -8.92 -8.20 11.65
N ILE A 226 -8.54 -6.92 11.77
CA ILE A 226 -8.74 -6.14 13.00
C ILE A 226 -10.24 -6.04 13.33
N MET A 227 -11.08 -5.74 12.33
CA MET A 227 -12.53 -5.61 12.50
C MET A 227 -13.21 -6.94 12.88
N GLU A 228 -12.64 -8.08 12.52
CA GLU A 228 -13.07 -9.41 12.94
C GLU A 228 -12.62 -9.78 14.37
N GLY A 229 -11.87 -8.92 15.05
CA GLY A 229 -11.37 -9.17 16.40
C GLY A 229 -10.18 -10.12 16.46
N LYS A 230 -9.50 -10.38 15.32
CA LYS A 230 -8.36 -11.31 15.23
C LYS A 230 -7.02 -10.75 15.74
N GLY A 231 -7.04 -9.66 16.52
CA GLY A 231 -5.85 -9.03 17.08
C GLY A 231 -5.07 -8.19 16.05
N HIS A 232 -4.09 -7.43 16.56
CA HIS A 232 -3.13 -6.63 15.80
C HIS A 232 -1.84 -7.39 15.57
#